data_AF-A0A7D9KHD2-F1
#
_entry.id   AF-A0A7D9KHD2-F1
#
_cell.length_a   1.000
_cell.length_b   1.000
_cell.length_c   1.000
_cell.angle_alpha   90.00
_cell.angle_beta   90.00
_cell.angle_gamma   90.00
#
_symmetry.space_group_name_H-M   'P 1'
#
loop_
_entity.id
_entity.type
_entity.pdbx_description
1 polymer ?
#
loop_
_entity_poly.entity_id
_entity_poly.type
_entity_poly.pdbx_seq_one_letter_code
_entity_poly.pdbx_strand_id
1 'polypeptide(L)'
;MKRPTVNPTSFKQKFKDNNYNNNEEAIYDYEDGLSIAMIKEFEKSSFFPSKSDLASCLLKTGNRNNVLLSKFKEWQESSKGDAIFNYQ
;
A
#
# COMPACT_ATOMS: atom_id res chain seq x y z
N MET A 1 -2.14 -46.22 29.00
CA MET A 1 -1.64 -44.82 28.98
C MET A 1 -2.82 -43.88 29.18
N LYS A 2 -2.79 -42.98 30.17
CA LYS A 2 -3.81 -41.93 30.30
C LYS A 2 -3.62 -40.92 29.16
N ARG A 3 -4.69 -40.61 28.42
CA ARG A 3 -4.66 -39.63 27.32
C ARG A 3 -4.36 -38.25 27.92
N PRO A 4 -3.38 -37.48 27.39
CA PRO A 4 -3.08 -36.15 27.91
C PRO A 4 -4.30 -35.25 27.73
N THR A 5 -4.75 -34.60 28.81
CA THR A 5 -5.80 -33.59 28.76
C THR A 5 -5.20 -32.29 28.24
N VAL A 6 -5.56 -31.91 27.01
CA VAL A 6 -5.19 -30.61 26.44
C VAL A 6 -5.95 -29.54 27.20
N ASN A 7 -5.24 -28.60 27.82
CA ASN A 7 -5.85 -27.55 28.62
C ASN A 7 -6.56 -26.55 27.67
N PRO A 8 -7.91 -26.52 27.61
CA PRO A 8 -8.65 -25.91 26.51
C PRO A 8 -8.54 -24.37 26.46
N THR A 9 -8.17 -23.74 27.57
CA THR A 9 -7.90 -22.29 27.67
C THR A 9 -6.66 -21.87 26.90
N SER A 10 -5.59 -22.68 26.92
CA SER A 10 -4.34 -22.36 26.22
C SER A 10 -4.48 -22.43 24.69
N PHE A 11 -5.33 -23.33 24.20
CA PHE A 11 -5.63 -23.46 22.77
C PHE A 11 -6.46 -22.28 22.27
N LYS A 12 -7.45 -21.82 23.05
CA LYS A 12 -8.30 -20.67 22.68
C LYS A 12 -7.51 -19.36 22.57
N GLN A 13 -6.55 -19.12 23.47
CA GLN A 13 -5.74 -17.90 23.40
C GLN A 13 -4.83 -17.91 22.19
N LYS A 14 -4.07 -18.98 21.97
CA LYS A 14 -3.22 -19.13 20.77
C LYS A 14 -3.99 -19.06 19.46
N PHE A 15 -5.21 -19.60 19.41
CA PHE A 15 -6.07 -19.49 18.23
C PHE A 15 -6.49 -18.04 17.97
N LYS A 16 -6.84 -17.28 19.02
CA LYS A 16 -7.18 -15.85 18.89
C LYS A 16 -5.97 -15.03 18.46
N ASP A 17 -4.80 -15.27 19.05
CA ASP A 17 -3.57 -14.56 18.73
C ASP A 17 -3.14 -14.81 17.28
N ASN A 18 -3.18 -16.08 16.82
CA ASN A 18 -2.91 -16.41 15.42
C ASN A 18 -3.92 -15.77 14.46
N ASN A 19 -5.21 -15.75 14.81
CA ASN A 19 -6.22 -15.14 13.97
C ASN A 19 -6.08 -13.61 13.89
N TYR A 20 -5.63 -12.97 14.99
CA TYR A 20 -5.31 -11.56 15.02
C TYR A 20 -4.12 -11.24 14.11
N ASN A 21 -3.02 -11.99 14.23
CA ASN A 21 -1.84 -11.81 13.39
C ASN A 21 -2.15 -12.02 11.90
N ASN A 22 -2.91 -13.06 11.55
CA ASN A 22 -3.31 -13.30 10.17
C ASN A 22 -4.18 -12.17 9.60
N ASN A 23 -5.02 -11.54 10.43
CA ASN A 23 -5.81 -10.39 10.01
C ASN A 23 -4.94 -9.14 9.80
N GLU A 24 -3.94 -8.91 10.66
CA GLU A 24 -2.97 -7.82 10.45
C GLU A 24 -2.17 -8.02 9.16
N GLU A 25 -1.65 -9.22 8.91
CA GLU A 25 -0.94 -9.56 7.66
C GLU A 25 -1.84 -9.36 6.42
N ALA A 26 -3.11 -9.78 6.49
CA ALA A 26 -4.05 -9.57 5.39
C ALA A 26 -4.35 -8.09 5.11
N ILE A 27 -4.35 -7.23 6.15
CA ILE A 27 -4.49 -5.78 5.99
C ILE A 27 -3.25 -5.21 5.29
N TYR A 28 -2.05 -5.60 5.72
CA TYR A 28 -0.81 -5.15 5.07
C TYR A 28 -0.73 -5.58 3.60
N ASP A 29 -1.08 -6.83 3.29
CA ASP A 29 -1.12 -7.33 1.91
C ASP A 29 -2.11 -6.54 1.03
N TYR A 30 -3.25 -6.15 1.61
CA TYR A 30 -4.24 -5.31 0.94
C TYR A 30 -3.71 -3.90 0.68
N GLU A 31 -3.10 -3.26 1.67
CA GLU A 31 -2.50 -1.92 1.56
C GLU A 31 -1.36 -1.89 0.53
N ASP A 32 -0.51 -2.91 0.52
CA ASP A 32 0.57 -3.07 -0.45
C ASP A 32 0.01 -3.28 -1.86
N GLY A 33 -1.02 -4.12 -2.00
CA GLY A 33 -1.72 -4.35 -3.26
C GLY A 33 -2.33 -3.06 -3.83
N LEU A 34 -3.01 -2.28 -2.99
CA LEU A 34 -3.55 -0.98 -3.37
C LEU A 34 -2.46 0.02 -3.77
N SER A 35 -1.35 0.07 -3.01
CA SER A 35 -0.23 0.95 -3.30
C SER A 35 0.39 0.65 -4.68
N ILE A 36 0.57 -0.63 -5.01
CA ILE A 36 1.05 -1.05 -6.33
C ILE A 36 0.05 -0.68 -7.43
N ALA A 37 -1.24 -0.89 -7.21
CA ALA A 37 -2.29 -0.54 -8.17
C ALA A 37 -2.30 0.98 -8.44
N MET A 38 -2.23 1.80 -7.39
CA MET A 38 -2.14 3.26 -7.48
C MET A 38 -0.94 3.71 -8.32
N ILE A 39 0.24 3.15 -8.08
CA ILE A 39 1.45 3.51 -8.84
C ILE A 39 1.28 3.17 -10.32
N LYS A 40 0.71 2.00 -10.64
CA LYS A 40 0.47 1.59 -12.03
C LYS A 40 -0.54 2.47 -12.75
N GLU A 41 -1.58 2.93 -12.06
CA GLU A 41 -2.56 3.86 -12.64
C GLU A 41 -1.97 5.27 -12.80
N PHE A 42 -1.18 5.74 -11.84
CA PHE A 42 -0.45 7.00 -11.97
C PHE A 42 0.49 7.01 -13.19
N GLU A 43 1.21 5.91 -13.44
CA GLU A 43 2.11 5.78 -14.60
C GLU A 43 1.40 5.94 -15.95
N LYS A 44 0.12 5.55 -16.03
CA LYS A 44 -0.70 5.69 -17.23
C LYS A 44 -1.40 7.04 -17.33
N SER A 45 -1.41 7.82 -16.25
CA SER A 45 -2.14 9.08 -16.18
C SER A 45 -1.45 10.18 -17.00
N SER A 46 -2.22 11.20 -17.37
CA SER A 46 -1.68 12.43 -17.98
C SER A 46 -0.83 13.27 -17.03
N PHE A 47 -0.86 12.97 -15.73
CA PHE A 47 -0.06 13.65 -14.71
C PHE A 47 1.36 13.08 -14.63
N PHE A 48 1.62 11.91 -15.20
CA PHE A 48 2.95 11.31 -15.13
C PHE A 48 3.99 12.22 -15.81
N PRO A 49 5.10 12.55 -15.14
CA PRO A 49 6.09 13.47 -15.70
C PRO A 49 6.69 12.96 -17.01
N SER A 50 6.92 13.86 -17.97
CA SER A 50 7.59 13.50 -19.20
C SER A 50 9.06 13.11 -18.95
N LYS A 51 9.68 12.41 -19.90
CA LYS A 51 11.12 12.08 -19.83
C LYS A 51 11.99 13.33 -19.68
N SER A 52 11.61 14.44 -20.32
CA SER A 52 12.27 15.74 -20.19
C SER A 52 12.13 16.35 -18.79
N ASP A 53 10.97 16.20 -18.15
CA ASP A 53 10.73 16.71 -16.79
C ASP A 53 11.57 15.94 -15.78
N LEU A 54 11.63 14.61 -15.91
CA LEU A 54 12.46 13.75 -15.07
C LEU A 54 13.95 14.06 -15.23
N ALA A 55 14.42 14.26 -16.46
CA ALA A 55 15.81 14.62 -16.73
C ALA A 55 16.16 16.00 -16.15
N SER A 56 15.28 16.99 -16.35
CA SER A 56 15.46 18.35 -15.83
C SER A 56 15.43 18.37 -14.30
N CYS A 57 14.56 17.57 -13.67
CA CYS A 57 14.50 17.43 -12.22
C CYS A 57 15.81 16.85 -11.68
N LEU A 58 16.31 15.76 -12.28
CA LEU A 58 17.59 15.16 -11.90
C LEU A 58 18.74 16.17 -11.96
N LEU A 59 18.79 16.99 -13.01
CA LEU A 59 19.84 18.02 -13.17
C LEU A 59 19.77 19.11 -12.11
N LYS A 60 18.56 19.50 -11.67
CA LYS A 60 18.35 20.60 -10.71
C LYS A 60 18.50 20.17 -9.26
N THR A 61 18.02 18.98 -8.90
CA THR A 61 17.91 18.55 -7.49
C THR A 61 18.81 17.37 -7.15
N GLY A 62 19.43 16.74 -8.14
CA GLY A 62 20.11 15.45 -7.99
C GLY A 62 19.16 14.26 -7.76
N ASN A 63 17.83 14.47 -7.79
CA ASN A 63 16.84 13.43 -7.51
C ASN A 63 15.56 13.58 -8.34
N ARG A 64 15.18 12.54 -9.08
CA ARG A 64 13.94 12.47 -9.89
C ARG A 64 12.67 12.37 -9.06
N ASN A 65 12.78 11.92 -7.80
CA ASN A 65 11.64 11.56 -6.97
C ASN A 65 10.79 12.79 -6.59
N ASN A 66 11.38 13.99 -6.57
CA ASN A 66 10.65 15.19 -6.19
C ASN A 66 9.53 15.52 -7.19
N VAL A 67 9.81 15.45 -8.50
CA VAL A 67 8.77 15.72 -9.52
C VAL A 67 7.74 14.59 -9.56
N LEU A 68 8.17 13.34 -9.38
CA LEU A 68 7.26 12.19 -9.29
C LEU A 68 6.30 12.32 -8.12
N LEU A 69 6.81 12.63 -6.92
CA LEU A 69 5.99 12.76 -5.72
C LEU A 69 5.02 13.95 -5.81
N SER A 70 5.46 15.09 -6.35
CA SER A 70 4.58 16.26 -6.55
C SER A 70 3.43 15.92 -7.50
N LYS A 71 3.75 15.31 -8.65
CA LYS A 71 2.75 14.94 -9.64
C LYS A 71 1.82 13.83 -9.19
N PHE A 72 2.33 12.88 -8.41
CA PHE A 72 1.52 11.83 -7.78
C PHE A 72 0.46 12.42 -6.84
N LYS A 73 0.85 13.39 -5.99
CA LYS A 73 -0.09 14.09 -5.09
C LYS A 73 -1.14 14.89 -5.86
N GLU A 74 -0.72 15.62 -6.90
CA GLU A 74 -1.65 16.34 -7.78
C GLU A 74 -2.67 15.39 -8.44
N TRP A 75 -2.19 14.24 -8.92
CA TRP A 75 -3.04 13.22 -9.52
C TRP A 75 -4.03 12.64 -8.50
N GLN A 76 -3.57 12.28 -7.29
CA GLN A 76 -4.42 11.77 -6.22
C GLN A 76 -5.54 12.75 -5.86
N GLU A 77 -5.21 14.04 -5.69
CA GLU A 77 -6.19 15.10 -5.42
C GLU A 77 -7.21 15.22 -6.56
N SER A 78 -6.77 15.15 -7.82
CA SER A 78 -7.66 15.19 -8.99
C SER A 78 -8.53 13.94 -9.13
N SER A 79 -8.10 12.81 -8.58
CA SER A 79 -8.74 11.49 -8.69
C SER A 79 -9.64 11.16 -7.49
N LYS A 80 -9.81 12.07 -6.52
CA LYS A 80 -10.69 11.88 -5.35
C LYS A 80 -12.17 11.58 -5.71
N GLY A 81 -12.57 11.81 -6.96
CA GLY A 81 -13.89 11.42 -7.46
C GLY A 81 -14.03 9.93 -7.78
N ASP A 82 -12.94 9.20 -7.98
CA ASP A 82 -12.96 7.78 -8.33
C ASP A 82 -13.10 6.92 -7.05
N ALA A 83 -14.14 6.09 -7.02
CA ALA A 83 -14.50 5.25 -5.86
C ALA A 83 -13.36 4.33 -5.37
N ILE A 84 -12.39 4.01 -6.24
CA ILE A 84 -11.21 3.19 -5.93
C ILE A 84 -10.32 3.89 -4.90
N PHE A 85 -10.32 5.23 -4.84
CA PHE A 85 -9.44 6.01 -3.97
C PHE A 85 -10.16 6.59 -2.74
N ASN A 86 -11.44 6.27 -2.55
CA ASN A 86 -12.28 6.76 -1.45
C ASN A 86 -12.33 5.83 -0.22
N TYR A 87 -11.64 4.70 -0.25
CA TYR A 87 -11.47 3.85 0.92
C TYR A 87 -10.20 4.30 1.68
N GLN A 88 -10.35 5.36 2.48
CA GLN A 88 -9.44 5.71 3.57
C GLN A 88 -10.20 5.68 4.89
#